data_AF-Q69IB2-F1
#
_entry.id   AF-Q69IB2-F1
#
_cell.length_a   1.000
_cell.length_b   1.000
_cell.length_c   1.000
_cell.angle_alpha   90.00
_cell.angle_beta   90.00
_cell.angle_gamma   90.00
#
_symmetry.space_group_name_H-M   'P 1'
#
loop_
_entity.id
_entity.type
_entity.pdbx_description
1 polymer ?
#
loop_
_entity_poly.entity_id
_entity_poly.type
_entity_poly.pdbx_seq_one_letter_code
_entity_poly.pdbx_strand_id
1 'polypeptide(L)' 'MTHQAHSYHMVDPSPWPILGAATALLTTSGLIMWFHYNSSALLTTGLISMLLVMLQWWRDVVRESTFQGHHTP' A
#
# COMPACT_ATOMS: atom_id res chain seq x y z
N MET A 1 -27.88 -16.97 -6.20
CA MET A 1 -27.99 -15.85 -5.25
C MET A 1 -26.87 -14.88 -5.55
N THR A 2 -27.19 -13.63 -5.88
CA THR A 2 -26.23 -12.62 -6.37
C THR A 2 -25.92 -11.54 -5.33
N HIS A 3 -26.64 -11.52 -4.20
CA HIS A 3 -26.49 -10.55 -3.12
C HIS A 3 -25.90 -11.23 -1.88
N GLN A 4 -25.00 -10.53 -1.18
CA GLN A 4 -24.40 -11.04 0.04
C GLN A 4 -25.37 -10.88 1.23
N ALA A 5 -25.44 -11.89 2.10
CA ALA A 5 -26.37 -11.89 3.24
C ALA A 5 -25.67 -11.61 4.58
N HIS A 6 -24.46 -11.05 4.54
CA HIS A 6 -23.67 -10.68 5.70
C HIS A 6 -23.18 -9.23 5.61
N SER A 7 -22.81 -8.67 6.75
CA SER A 7 -22.35 -7.28 6.88
C SER A 7 -20.87 -7.08 6.54
N TYR A 8 -20.10 -8.15 6.28
CA TYR A 8 -18.68 -8.02 5.95
C TYR A 8 -18.45 -7.42 4.56
N HIS A 9 -17.44 -6.55 4.49
CA HIS A 9 -16.97 -5.95 3.25
C HIS A 9 -16.01 -6.88 2.51
N MET A 10 -16.35 -7.21 1.26
CA MET A 10 -15.46 -7.91 0.34
C MET A 10 -14.68 -6.87 -0.46
N VAL A 11 -13.45 -6.58 -0.03
CA VAL A 11 -12.57 -5.59 -0.67
C VAL A 11 -12.23 -6.03 -2.09
N ASP A 12 -12.26 -5.09 -3.03
CA ASP A 12 -11.87 -5.33 -4.42
C ASP A 12 -10.38 -5.71 -4.54
N PRO A 13 -9.99 -6.51 -5.55
CA PRO A 13 -8.59 -6.78 -5.84
C PRO A 13 -7.79 -5.47 -5.99
N SER A 14 -6.75 -5.32 -5.18
CA SER A 14 -5.96 -4.08 -5.09
C SER A 14 -4.48 -4.34 -5.41
N PRO A 15 -3.79 -3.40 -6.11
CA PRO A 15 -2.36 -3.50 -6.36
C PRO A 15 -1.50 -3.11 -5.14
N TRP A 16 -2.08 -2.47 -4.11
CA TRP A 16 -1.30 -1.92 -3.00
C TRP A 16 -0.48 -2.94 -2.20
N PRO A 17 -0.95 -4.18 -1.96
CA PRO A 17 -0.15 -5.19 -1.26
C PRO A 17 1.14 -5.57 -1.99
N ILE A 18 1.06 -5.83 -3.30
CA ILE A 18 2.23 -6.21 -4.10
C ILE A 18 3.20 -5.04 -4.28
N LEU A 19 2.66 -3.83 -4.47
CA LEU A 19 3.48 -2.62 -4.54
C LEU A 19 4.14 -2.34 -3.18
N GLY A 20 3.45 -2.52 -2.06
CA GLY A 20 4.02 -2.38 -0.71
C GLY A 20 5.14 -3.37 -0.41
N ALA A 21 5.03 -4.61 -0.88
CA ALA A 21 6.11 -5.59 -0.79
C ALA A 21 7.33 -5.16 -1.62
N ALA A 22 7.11 -4.66 -2.83
CA ALA A 22 8.19 -4.16 -3.70
C ALA A 22 8.90 -2.94 -3.09
N THR A 23 8.16 -1.99 -2.50
CA THR A 23 8.77 -0.81 -1.86
C THR A 23 9.55 -1.17 -0.60
N ALA A 24 9.12 -2.18 0.16
CA ALA A 24 9.89 -2.72 1.28
C ALA A 24 11.22 -3.34 0.81
N LEU A 25 11.20 -4.08 -0.30
CA LEU A 25 12.42 -4.62 -0.91
C LEU A 25 13.36 -3.50 -1.39
N LEU A 26 12.83 -2.48 -2.07
CA LEU A 26 13.63 -1.33 -2.52
C LEU A 26 14.24 -0.56 -1.35
N THR A 27 13.50 -0.39 -0.25
CA THR A 27 13.99 0.33 0.93
C THR A 27 15.10 -0.45 1.64
N THR A 28 14.90 -1.75 1.86
CA THR A 28 15.90 -2.61 2.53
C THR A 28 17.17 -2.78 1.69
N SER A 29 17.04 -3.03 0.39
CA SER A 29 18.19 -3.03 -0.53
C SER A 29 18.85 -1.66 -0.65
N GLY A 30 18.04 -0.58 -0.62
CA GLY A 30 18.53 0.80 -0.60
C GLY A 30 19.38 1.13 0.63
N LEU A 31 19.01 0.62 1.80
CA LEU A 31 19.83 0.75 3.02
C LEU A 31 21.18 0.04 2.86
N ILE A 32 21.19 -1.17 2.29
CA ILE A 32 22.44 -1.89 2.01
C ILE A 32 23.32 -1.08 1.03
N MET A 33 22.71 -0.54 -0.04
CA MET A 33 23.42 0.29 -1.02
C MET A 33 24.01 1.56 -0.39
N TRP A 34 23.28 2.18 0.54
CA TRP A 34 23.77 3.37 1.23
C TRP A 34 24.93 3.04 2.16
N PHE A 35 24.81 2.00 2.99
CA PHE A 35 25.83 1.68 3.99
C PHE A 35 27.11 1.09 3.42
N HIS A 36 27.03 0.31 2.35
CA HIS A 36 28.19 -0.38 1.78
C HIS A 36 28.79 0.31 0.56
N TYR A 37 28.00 1.13 -0.15
CA TYR A 37 28.41 1.74 -1.42
C TYR A 37 28.20 3.26 -1.46
N ASN A 38 27.83 3.88 -0.33
CA ASN A 38 27.60 5.32 -0.17
C ASN A 38 26.60 5.90 -1.20
N SER A 39 25.67 5.06 -1.70
CA SER A 39 24.66 5.46 -2.68
C SER A 39 23.26 5.41 -2.06
N SER A 40 22.64 6.59 -1.89
CA SER A 40 21.31 6.74 -1.31
C SER A 40 20.17 6.77 -2.34
N ALA A 41 20.49 6.64 -3.64
CA ALA A 41 19.51 6.75 -4.72
C ALA A 41 18.38 5.71 -4.57
N LEU A 42 18.75 4.43 -4.40
CA LEU A 42 17.78 3.34 -4.26
C LEU A 42 16.92 3.47 -3.00
N LEU A 43 17.52 3.91 -1.89
CA LEU A 43 16.81 4.18 -0.64
C LEU A 43 15.78 5.30 -0.83
N THR A 44 16.18 6.40 -1.47
CA THR A 44 15.29 7.54 -1.74
C THR A 44 14.11 7.12 -2.60
N THR A 45 14.36 6.35 -3.68
CA THR A 45 13.30 5.79 -4.51
C THR A 45 12.36 4.88 -3.71
N GLY A 46 12.91 3.96 -2.90
CA GLY A 46 12.12 3.07 -2.05
C GLY A 46 11.20 3.80 -1.09
N LEU A 47 11.72 4.84 -0.41
CA LEU A 47 10.96 5.66 0.54
C LEU A 47 9.86 6.49 -0.15
N ILE A 48 10.15 7.13 -1.29
CA ILE A 48 9.15 7.88 -2.05
C ILE A 48 8.03 6.94 -2.52
N SER A 49 8.38 5.79 -3.09
CA SER A 49 7.39 4.81 -3.52
C SER A 49 6.58 4.26 -2.35
N MET A 50 7.20 4.03 -1.18
CA MET A 50 6.50 3.59 0.03
C MET A 50 5.45 4.61 0.47
N LEU A 51 5.81 5.90 0.53
CA LEU A 51 4.87 6.97 0.86
C LEU A 51 3.71 7.03 -0.13
N LEU A 52 3.98 6.89 -1.43
CA LEU A 52 2.95 6.84 -2.46
C LEU A 52 1.97 5.68 -2.23
N VAL A 53 2.48 4.46 -2.01
CA VAL A 53 1.63 3.29 -1.75
C VAL A 53 0.76 3.51 -0.52
N MET A 54 1.32 3.99 0.59
CA MET A 54 0.55 4.27 1.81
C MET A 54 -0.55 5.32 1.58
N LEU A 55 -0.21 6.43 0.90
CA LEU A 55 -1.18 7.49 0.60
C LEU A 55 -2.34 6.97 -0.27
N GLN A 56 -2.04 6.19 -1.30
CA GLN A 56 -3.07 5.66 -2.20
C GLN A 56 -3.91 4.57 -1.55
N TRP A 57 -3.28 3.70 -0.76
CA TRP A 57 -4.00 2.65 -0.04
C TRP A 57 -4.94 3.25 1.00
N TRP A 58 -4.48 4.17 1.85
CA TRP A 58 -5.35 4.81 2.83
C TRP A 58 -6.43 5.69 2.20
N ARG A 59 -6.15 6.33 1.05
CA ARG A 59 -7.20 7.01 0.27
C ARG A 59 -8.31 6.04 -0.10
N ASP A 60 -7.98 4.81 -0.50
CA ASP A 60 -8.98 3.82 -0.92
C ASP A 60 -9.78 3.31 0.29
N VAL A 61 -9.16 3.11 1.46
CA VAL A 61 -9.89 2.82 2.71
C VAL A 61 -10.88 3.94 3.06
N VAL A 62 -10.49 5.21 2.88
CA VAL A 62 -11.40 6.36 3.07
C VAL A 62 -12.55 6.35 2.04
N ARG A 63 -12.28 5.94 0.79
CA ARG A 63 -13.31 5.76 -0.26
C ARG A 63 -14.32 4.69 0.10
N GLU A 64 -13.84 3.51 0.48
CA GLU A 64 -14.64 2.35 0.86
C GLU A 64 -15.53 2.64 2.07
N SER A 65 -14.99 3.36 3.06
CA SER A 65 -15.75 3.75 4.25
C SER A 65 -16.71 4.92 4.00
N THR A 66 -16.18 6.09 3.66
CA THR A 66 -16.92 7.37 3.73
C THR A 66 -17.86 7.54 2.55
N PHE A 67 -17.49 7.03 1.37
CA PHE A 67 -18.20 7.31 0.13
C PHE A 67 -18.97 6.10 -0.40
N GLN A 68 -18.55 4.87 -0.06
CA GLN A 68 -19.24 3.63 -0.45
C GLN A 68 -20.02 2.99 0.70
N GLY A 69 -19.76 3.38 1.96
CA GLY A 69 -20.54 2.94 3.12
C GLY A 69 -20.25 1.50 3.55
N HIS A 70 -19.08 0.94 3.22
CA HIS A 70 -18.75 -0.46 3.51
C HIS A 70 -18.37 -0.74 4.97
N HIS A 71 -18.19 0.29 5.80
CA HIS A 71 -17.84 0.14 7.22
C HIS A 71 -19.11 0.12 8.08
N THR A 72 -19.65 -1.07 8.31
CA THR A 72 -20.80 -1.24 9.21
C THR A 72 -20.43 -0.88 10.66
N PRO A 73 -21.39 -0.38 11.47
CA PRO A 73 -21.16 -0.07 12.89
C PRO A 73 -20.61 -1.23 13.73
#